data_AF-A0A8S1Q6F9-F1
#
_entry.id   AF-A0A8S1Q6F9-F1
#
_cell.length_a   1.000
_cell.length_b   1.000
_cell.length_c   1.000
_cell.angle_alpha   90.00
_cell.angle_beta   90.00
_cell.angle_gamma   90.00
#
_symmetry.space_group_name_H-M   'P 1'
#
loop_
_entity.id
_entity.type
_entity.pdbx_description
1 polymer ?
#
loop_
_entity_poly.entity_id
_entity_poly.type
_entity_poly.pdbx_seq_one_letter_code
_entity_poly.pdbx_strand_id
1 'polypeptide(L)'
;MNCTYHIQSPISMICIAPHKCQCQRKLCVKCCYDHGVDQKYIVSAVKFQDMTQKILKDSKLNDTSELTKQRKHFKSLFSQIEQILKKMLEELSLSIKQVFDWIEKENQSFFYLLQENCNIAESSSTDLEKLVQIVEGSLLNDWSVQRNSYFTRLQNISSWWGQEFQNFSEKIIEKSKKLLHNNYVYRNQPLKPNQQLDEYTNKFIGILWDYSYNQPLQLKLNLQITFTQNKEIQYIKDGYKIRIDKIKETTRKPEILTNLEQIQHFYWSGNYGQKNQKIGNWLATWKGETIQGVGGKYSDDGQKQGKWREIVKNYWSLGKVFEEGEYVKDQRIAVWKYIYENNEIGGGGYNTEGLKIGKWIDLSEGFWQYSQLTQNGQYRNGKKVGRWDIFYREQSSDSFKQMQKFYNIIDKIDYQWWWII
;
A
#
# COMPACT_ATOMS: atom_id res chain seq x y z
N MET A 1 13.59 54.77 1.64
CA MET A 1 13.22 54.62 0.22
C MET A 1 12.15 55.65 -0.11
N ASN A 2 12.27 56.31 -1.26
CA ASN A 2 11.26 57.26 -1.72
C ASN A 2 10.21 56.56 -2.58
N CYS A 3 9.02 57.15 -2.63
CA CYS A 3 7.93 56.67 -3.46
C CYS A 3 8.28 56.84 -4.95
N THR A 4 7.96 55.83 -5.76
CA THR A 4 8.22 55.82 -7.20
C THR A 4 7.42 56.89 -7.96
N TYR A 5 6.20 57.18 -7.50
CA TYR A 5 5.33 58.21 -8.09
C TYR A 5 5.55 59.61 -7.47
N HIS A 6 6.09 59.64 -6.25
CA HIS A 6 6.34 60.86 -5.50
C HIS A 6 7.79 60.84 -5.01
N ILE A 7 8.74 61.12 -5.91
CA ILE A 7 10.19 60.90 -5.71
C ILE A 7 10.76 61.64 -4.48
N GLN A 8 10.15 62.74 -4.06
CA GLN A 8 10.56 63.50 -2.87
C GLN A 8 9.88 63.02 -1.57
N SER A 9 8.92 62.09 -1.64
CA SER A 9 8.16 61.62 -0.50
C SER A 9 8.67 60.27 -0.02
N PRO A 10 9.09 60.13 1.25
CA PRO A 10 9.50 58.84 1.79
C PRO A 10 8.29 57.90 1.91
N ILE A 11 8.54 56.60 1.73
CA ILE A 11 7.57 55.55 2.02
C ILE A 11 7.50 55.38 3.53
N SER A 12 6.31 55.57 4.11
CA SER A 12 6.06 55.42 5.55
C SER A 12 4.93 54.44 5.87
N MET A 13 4.16 54.01 4.86
CA MET A 13 2.96 53.19 5.02
C MET A 13 2.97 51.96 4.10
N ILE A 14 2.34 50.87 4.54
CA ILE A 14 2.21 49.61 3.81
C ILE A 14 0.72 49.23 3.72
N CYS A 15 0.24 48.91 2.52
CA CYS A 15 -1.10 48.39 2.29
C CYS A 15 -1.15 46.86 2.45
N ILE A 16 -1.95 46.37 3.40
CA ILE A 16 -2.16 44.95 3.71
C ILE A 16 -3.48 44.39 3.19
N ALA A 17 -4.24 45.16 2.39
CA ALA A 17 -5.52 44.70 1.87
C ALA A 17 -5.38 43.45 0.95
N PRO A 18 -6.34 42.52 0.99
CA PRO A 18 -6.38 41.35 0.13
C PRO A 18 -6.97 41.71 -1.25
N HIS A 19 -6.27 42.53 -2.03
CA HIS A 19 -6.69 42.90 -3.39
C HIS A 19 -5.66 42.51 -4.45
N LYS A 20 -6.15 42.30 -5.69
CA LYS A 20 -5.35 41.91 -6.86
C LYS A 20 -4.77 43.09 -7.66
N CYS A 21 -4.92 44.34 -7.20
CA CYS A 21 -4.44 45.47 -8.02
C CYS A 21 -2.91 45.41 -8.19
N GLN A 22 -2.44 45.83 -9.36
CA GLN A 22 -1.01 45.94 -9.69
C GLN A 22 -0.29 47.06 -8.90
N CYS A 23 -1.00 47.72 -7.99
CA CYS A 23 -0.50 48.86 -7.26
C CYS A 23 0.63 48.47 -6.30
N GLN A 24 1.55 49.40 -6.09
CA GLN A 24 2.63 49.22 -5.13
C GLN A 24 2.07 49.19 -3.71
N ARG A 25 2.35 48.12 -2.94
CA ARG A 25 1.99 48.05 -1.51
C ARG A 25 2.74 49.06 -0.65
N LYS A 26 3.77 49.72 -1.19
CA LYS A 26 4.61 50.73 -0.54
C LYS A 26 4.01 52.11 -0.81
N LEU A 27 3.48 52.76 0.22
CA LEU A 27 2.75 54.03 0.08
C LEU A 27 3.51 55.16 0.80
N CYS A 28 3.64 56.31 0.13
CA CYS A 28 3.85 57.58 0.82
C CYS A 28 2.49 58.17 1.23
N VAL A 29 2.51 59.28 1.98
CA VAL A 29 1.28 59.95 2.43
C VAL A 29 0.36 60.34 1.26
N LYS A 30 0.91 60.84 0.14
CA LYS A 30 0.11 61.21 -1.04
C LYS A 30 -0.57 59.99 -1.68
N CYS A 31 0.21 58.93 -1.96
CA CYS A 31 -0.34 57.68 -2.50
C CYS A 31 -1.40 57.04 -1.60
N CYS A 32 -1.34 57.24 -0.28
CA CYS A 32 -2.35 56.76 0.66
C CYS A 32 -3.73 57.40 0.38
N TYR A 33 -3.75 58.70 0.07
CA TYR A 33 -4.97 59.41 -0.33
C TYR A 33 -5.42 59.00 -1.74
N ASP A 34 -4.48 58.98 -2.69
CA ASP A 34 -4.78 58.74 -4.11
C ASP A 34 -5.31 57.32 -4.37
N HIS A 35 -4.84 56.32 -3.60
CA HIS A 35 -5.25 54.93 -3.79
C HIS A 35 -6.61 54.59 -3.17
N GLY A 36 -7.22 55.48 -2.38
CA GLY A 36 -8.53 55.24 -1.76
C GLY A 36 -8.60 53.96 -0.90
N VAL A 37 -7.45 53.47 -0.42
CA VAL A 37 -7.41 52.27 0.42
C VAL A 37 -8.02 52.64 1.77
N ASP A 38 -9.00 51.84 2.20
CA ASP A 38 -9.61 51.98 3.53
C ASP A 38 -8.50 52.00 4.59
N GLN A 39 -8.50 53.03 5.44
CA GLN A 39 -7.46 53.27 6.44
C GLN A 39 -7.20 52.05 7.34
N LYS A 40 -8.20 51.16 7.51
CA LYS A 40 -8.04 49.92 8.30
C LYS A 40 -7.04 48.93 7.70
N TYR A 41 -6.71 49.04 6.41
CA TYR A 41 -5.73 48.18 5.72
C TYR A 41 -4.38 48.84 5.52
N ILE A 42 -4.15 50.00 6.14
CA ILE A 42 -2.89 50.73 6.02
C ILE A 42 -2.19 50.71 7.37
N VAL A 43 -0.95 50.25 7.38
CA VAL A 43 -0.13 50.20 8.58
C VAL A 43 1.18 50.95 8.34
N SER A 44 1.71 51.60 9.37
CA SER A 44 3.04 52.22 9.26
C SER A 44 4.10 51.15 8.96
N ALA A 45 5.15 51.52 8.24
CA ALA A 45 6.23 50.59 7.89
C ALA A 45 6.87 49.94 9.13
N VAL A 46 7.03 50.71 10.22
CA VAL A 46 7.51 50.22 11.52
C VAL A 46 6.54 49.18 12.10
N LYS A 47 5.24 49.49 12.17
CA LYS A 47 4.22 48.55 12.67
C LYS A 47 4.12 47.29 11.81
N PHE A 48 4.25 47.41 10.50
CA PHE A 48 4.28 46.27 9.58
C PHE A 48 5.50 45.37 9.83
N GLN A 49 6.67 45.97 10.05
CA GLN A 49 7.88 45.25 10.43
C GLN A 49 7.68 44.50 11.76
N ASP A 50 7.11 45.15 12.77
CA ASP A 50 6.82 44.52 14.06
C ASP A 50 5.82 43.36 13.93
N MET A 51 4.75 43.55 13.15
CA MET A 51 3.77 42.50 12.84
C MET A 51 4.42 41.32 12.13
N THR A 52 5.29 41.58 11.15
CA THR A 52 6.02 40.55 10.41
C THR A 52 6.97 39.79 11.32
N GLN A 53 7.76 40.49 12.14
CA GLN A 53 8.65 39.88 13.12
C GLN A 53 7.89 39.05 14.14
N LYS A 54 6.74 39.53 14.60
CA LYS A 54 5.85 38.78 15.50
C LYS A 54 5.34 37.50 14.82
N ILE A 55 4.80 37.59 13.59
CA ILE A 55 4.34 36.40 12.84
C ILE A 55 5.50 35.40 12.61
N LEU A 56 6.70 35.88 12.28
CA LEU A 56 7.88 35.02 12.09
C LEU A 56 8.33 34.35 13.39
N LYS A 57 8.25 35.05 14.54
CA LYS A 57 8.53 34.48 15.86
C LYS A 57 7.45 33.46 16.26
N ASP A 58 6.18 33.81 16.09
CA ASP A 58 5.03 32.99 16.48
C ASP A 58 4.88 31.73 15.60
N SER A 59 5.26 31.82 14.32
CA SER A 59 5.28 30.67 13.40
C SER A 59 6.38 29.66 13.69
N LYS A 60 7.30 29.96 14.62
CA LYS A 60 8.37 29.06 15.02
C LYS A 60 9.16 28.49 13.83
N LEU A 61 9.39 29.29 12.78
CA LEU A 61 10.09 28.82 11.57
C LEU A 61 11.51 28.32 11.86
N ASN A 62 12.12 28.80 12.96
CA ASN A 62 13.43 28.35 13.44
C ASN A 62 13.36 27.15 14.38
N ASP A 63 12.16 26.70 14.76
CA ASP A 63 11.97 25.52 15.59
C ASP A 63 12.23 24.26 14.76
N THR A 64 13.49 23.86 14.75
CA THR A 64 13.97 22.65 14.09
C THR A 64 13.71 21.39 14.92
N SER A 65 13.00 21.48 16.06
CA SER A 65 12.78 20.33 16.94
C SER A 65 12.01 19.22 16.26
N GLU A 66 10.92 19.54 15.54
CA GLU A 66 10.12 18.55 14.81
C GLU A 66 10.93 17.95 13.66
N LEU A 67 11.65 18.75 12.88
CA LEU A 67 12.54 18.25 11.83
C LEU A 67 13.62 17.31 12.40
N THR A 68 14.20 17.66 13.54
CA THR A 68 15.20 16.85 14.23
C THR A 68 14.60 15.55 14.75
N LYS A 69 13.38 15.60 15.30
CA LYS A 69 12.62 14.43 15.75
C LYS A 69 12.33 13.48 14.59
N GLN A 70 11.84 14.01 13.46
CA GLN A 70 11.61 13.23 12.24
C GLN A 70 12.91 12.61 11.70
N ARG A 71 14.01 13.37 11.65
CA ARG A 71 15.33 12.85 11.24
C ARG A 71 15.81 11.71 12.15
N LYS A 72 15.69 11.86 13.48
CA LYS A 72 16.03 10.80 14.43
C LYS A 72 15.15 9.57 14.22
N HIS A 73 13.85 9.75 14.01
CA HIS A 73 12.92 8.66 13.73
C HIS A 73 13.31 7.88 12.46
N PHE A 74 13.57 8.56 11.35
CA PHE A 74 14.02 7.90 10.12
C PHE A 74 15.36 7.20 10.30
N LYS A 75 16.34 7.82 10.98
CA LYS A 75 17.63 7.17 11.27
C LYS A 75 17.45 5.88 12.07
N SER A 76 16.58 5.91 13.08
CA SER A 76 16.24 4.72 13.87
C SER A 76 15.59 3.64 13.01
N LEU A 77 14.63 4.01 12.16
CA LEU A 77 13.96 3.07 11.25
C LEU A 77 14.94 2.40 10.29
N PHE A 78 15.85 3.17 9.68
CA PHE A 78 16.86 2.62 8.78
C PHE A 78 17.83 1.69 9.49
N SER A 79 18.24 2.03 10.71
CA SER A 79 19.10 1.16 11.53
C SER A 79 18.41 -0.18 11.87
N GLN A 80 17.10 -0.16 12.17
CA GLN A 80 16.32 -1.38 12.39
C GLN A 80 16.24 -2.25 11.13
N ILE A 81 15.96 -1.63 9.98
CA ILE A 81 15.92 -2.33 8.68
C ILE A 81 17.28 -2.98 8.37
N GLU A 82 18.38 -2.25 8.60
CA GLU A 82 19.74 -2.76 8.41
C GLU A 82 20.01 -3.98 9.30
N GLN A 83 19.62 -3.93 10.57
CA GLN A 83 19.78 -5.06 11.50
C GLN A 83 18.97 -6.29 11.07
N ILE A 84 17.72 -6.10 10.63
CA ILE A 84 16.87 -7.18 10.12
C ILE A 84 17.52 -7.83 8.90
N LEU A 85 18.02 -7.02 7.95
CA LEU A 85 18.68 -7.54 6.76
C LEU A 85 19.97 -8.31 7.10
N LYS A 86 20.79 -7.81 8.03
CA LYS A 86 21.99 -8.51 8.50
C LYS A 86 21.65 -9.87 9.09
N LYS A 87 20.66 -9.93 9.99
CA LYS A 87 20.22 -11.19 10.61
C LYS A 87 19.71 -12.18 9.56
N MET A 88 18.90 -11.74 8.60
CA MET A 88 18.42 -12.60 7.52
C MET A 88 19.57 -13.17 6.67
N LEU A 89 20.60 -12.36 6.38
CA LEU A 89 21.77 -12.79 5.63
C LEU A 89 22.63 -13.78 6.42
N GLU A 90 22.78 -13.58 7.73
CA GLU A 90 23.48 -14.52 8.62
C GLU A 90 22.79 -15.89 8.67
N GLU A 91 21.47 -15.90 8.84
CA GLU A 91 20.67 -17.15 8.84
C GLU A 91 20.74 -17.89 7.50
N LEU A 92 20.67 -17.15 6.38
CA LEU A 92 20.83 -17.73 5.04
C LEU A 92 22.24 -18.31 4.85
N SER A 93 23.27 -17.57 5.25
CA SER A 93 24.67 -18.01 5.19
C SER A 93 24.89 -19.30 5.99
N LEU A 94 24.35 -19.36 7.21
CA LEU A 94 24.42 -20.56 8.05
C LEU A 94 23.73 -21.76 7.38
N SER A 95 22.55 -21.55 6.79
CA SER A 95 21.80 -22.61 6.11
C SER A 95 22.57 -23.15 4.90
N ILE A 96 23.19 -22.27 4.12
CA ILE A 96 24.05 -22.66 2.99
C ILE A 96 25.26 -23.45 3.47
N LYS A 97 25.92 -22.98 4.54
CA LYS A 97 27.06 -23.67 5.15
C LYS A 97 26.69 -25.10 5.59
N GLN A 98 25.56 -25.29 6.25
CA GLN A 98 25.09 -26.62 6.67
C GLN A 98 24.92 -27.59 5.50
N VAL A 99 24.45 -27.11 4.34
CA VAL A 99 24.34 -27.94 3.13
C VAL A 99 25.73 -28.36 2.64
N PHE A 100 26.70 -27.45 2.63
CA PHE A 100 28.07 -27.78 2.23
C PHE A 100 28.75 -28.73 3.22
N ASP A 101 28.64 -28.47 4.53
CA ASP A 101 29.20 -29.34 5.58
C ASP A 101 28.63 -30.76 5.48
N TRP A 102 27.34 -30.89 5.15
CA TRP A 102 26.70 -32.19 4.94
C TRP A 102 27.22 -32.90 3.68
N ILE A 103 27.37 -32.19 2.55
CA ILE A 103 27.97 -32.74 1.33
C ILE A 103 29.42 -33.21 1.59
N GLU A 104 30.20 -32.41 2.32
CA GLU A 104 31.58 -32.74 2.67
C GLU A 104 31.67 -33.96 3.58
N LYS A 105 30.83 -34.03 4.61
CA LYS A 105 30.75 -35.17 5.53
C LYS A 105 30.39 -36.46 4.78
N GLU A 106 29.44 -36.40 3.86
CA GLU A 106 29.05 -37.57 3.05
C GLU A 106 30.21 -38.00 2.15
N ASN A 107 30.90 -37.06 1.48
CA ASN A 107 32.11 -37.37 0.70
C ASN A 107 33.19 -38.05 1.56
N GLN A 108 33.45 -37.51 2.76
CA GLN A 108 34.44 -38.08 3.70
C GLN A 108 34.05 -39.49 4.13
N SER A 109 32.76 -39.78 4.31
CA SER A 109 32.29 -41.11 4.70
C SER A 109 32.71 -42.21 3.71
N PHE A 110 32.74 -41.91 2.39
CA PHE A 110 33.25 -42.84 1.38
C PHE A 110 34.75 -43.07 1.49
N PHE A 111 35.53 -42.04 1.84
CA PHE A 111 36.97 -42.19 2.05
C PHE A 111 37.30 -42.98 3.33
N TYR A 112 36.53 -42.79 4.40
CA TYR A 112 36.71 -43.56 5.64
C TYR A 112 36.50 -45.05 5.43
N LEU A 113 35.52 -45.46 4.62
CA LEU A 113 35.30 -46.87 4.25
C LEU A 113 36.54 -47.51 3.60
N LEU A 114 37.34 -46.74 2.87
CA LEU A 114 38.56 -47.20 2.21
C LEU A 114 39.79 -47.17 3.12
N GLN A 115 39.85 -46.23 4.07
CA GLN A 115 41.03 -46.03 4.92
C GLN A 115 41.04 -46.87 6.20
N GLU A 116 39.89 -47.12 6.82
CA GLU A 116 39.83 -47.85 8.10
C GLU A 116 39.96 -49.38 7.93
N ASN A 117 39.76 -49.90 6.72
CA ASN A 117 39.80 -51.34 6.44
C ASN A 117 41.16 -51.78 5.87
N CYS A 118 42.19 -51.84 6.71
CA CYS A 118 43.51 -52.38 6.30
C CYS A 118 43.42 -53.85 5.83
N ASN A 119 42.42 -54.59 6.27
CA ASN A 119 42.05 -55.91 5.78
C ASN A 119 40.55 -55.93 5.42
N ILE A 120 40.23 -55.80 4.13
CA ILE A 120 38.85 -55.81 3.62
C ILE A 120 38.09 -57.08 4.06
N ALA A 121 38.79 -58.19 4.30
CA ALA A 121 38.18 -59.44 4.76
C ALA A 121 37.59 -59.36 6.19
N GLU A 122 37.96 -58.34 6.97
CA GLU A 122 37.47 -58.11 8.34
C GLU A 122 36.37 -57.04 8.40
N SER A 123 36.02 -56.41 7.28
CA SER A 123 34.96 -55.40 7.21
C SER A 123 33.58 -55.99 7.52
N SER A 124 32.68 -55.16 8.05
CA SER A 124 31.29 -55.59 8.27
C SER A 124 30.60 -55.93 6.93
N SER A 125 29.61 -56.81 6.94
CA SER A 125 28.84 -57.14 5.73
C SER A 125 28.20 -55.90 5.09
N THR A 126 27.79 -54.92 5.90
CA THR A 126 27.23 -53.65 5.43
C THR A 126 28.26 -52.78 4.74
N ASP A 127 29.48 -52.72 5.26
CA ASP A 127 30.57 -51.94 4.64
C ASP A 127 31.08 -52.63 3.37
N LEU A 128 31.17 -53.97 3.37
CA LEU A 128 31.48 -54.75 2.17
C LEU A 128 30.45 -54.51 1.06
N GLU A 129 29.16 -54.53 1.38
CA GLU A 129 28.10 -54.24 0.41
C GLU A 129 28.23 -52.83 -0.17
N LYS A 130 28.51 -51.82 0.68
CA LYS A 130 28.78 -50.46 0.20
C LYS A 130 30.02 -50.40 -0.70
N LEU A 131 31.10 -51.10 -0.34
CA LEU A 131 32.32 -51.16 -1.16
C LEU A 131 32.06 -51.85 -2.51
N VAL A 132 31.26 -52.90 -2.54
CA VAL A 132 30.82 -53.55 -3.80
C VAL A 132 30.03 -52.56 -4.65
N GLN A 133 29.05 -51.85 -4.08
CA GLN A 133 28.28 -50.84 -4.79
C GLN A 133 29.13 -49.66 -5.28
N ILE A 134 30.21 -49.31 -4.57
CA ILE A 134 31.21 -48.33 -5.03
C ILE A 134 31.97 -48.87 -6.26
N VAL A 135 32.42 -50.12 -6.24
CA VAL A 135 33.12 -50.77 -7.36
C VAL A 135 32.22 -50.90 -8.59
N GLU A 136 30.95 -51.26 -8.39
CA GLU A 136 29.93 -51.29 -9.44
C GLU A 136 29.55 -49.89 -9.94
N GLY A 137 29.89 -48.85 -9.17
CA GLY A 137 29.61 -47.44 -9.47
C GLY A 137 28.19 -47.00 -9.16
N SER A 138 27.28 -47.88 -8.74
CA SER A 138 25.88 -47.56 -8.44
C SER A 138 25.77 -46.52 -7.32
N LEU A 139 26.46 -46.74 -6.20
CA LEU A 139 26.42 -45.83 -5.05
C LEU A 139 27.03 -44.45 -5.35
N LEU A 140 28.17 -44.42 -6.06
CA LEU A 140 28.83 -43.16 -6.42
C LEU A 140 28.04 -42.38 -7.48
N ASN A 141 27.37 -43.05 -8.41
CA ASN A 141 26.50 -42.42 -9.38
C ASN A 141 25.26 -41.81 -8.70
N ASP A 142 24.60 -42.55 -7.82
CA ASP A 142 23.44 -42.06 -7.06
C ASP A 142 23.84 -40.84 -6.20
N TRP A 143 24.96 -40.93 -5.50
CA TRP A 143 25.49 -39.81 -4.74
C TRP A 143 25.84 -38.60 -5.63
N SER A 144 26.48 -38.82 -6.78
CA SER A 144 26.81 -37.76 -7.73
C SER A 144 25.55 -37.03 -8.23
N VAL A 145 24.48 -37.77 -8.56
CA VAL A 145 23.18 -37.22 -8.94
C VAL A 145 22.59 -36.39 -7.80
N GLN A 146 22.61 -36.93 -6.57
CA GLN A 146 22.06 -36.25 -5.41
C GLN A 146 22.83 -34.96 -5.08
N ARG A 147 24.17 -35.03 -5.06
CA ARG A 147 25.07 -33.88 -4.87
C ARG A 147 24.83 -32.79 -5.91
N ASN A 148 24.73 -33.16 -7.18
CA ASN A 148 24.43 -32.21 -8.26
C ASN A 148 23.05 -31.57 -8.06
N SER A 149 22.05 -32.32 -7.58
CA SER A 149 20.73 -31.77 -7.23
C SER A 149 20.83 -30.69 -6.14
N TYR A 150 21.65 -30.90 -5.10
CA TYR A 150 21.89 -29.87 -4.08
C TYR A 150 22.56 -28.62 -4.66
N PHE A 151 23.58 -28.79 -5.50
CA PHE A 151 24.24 -27.64 -6.14
C PHE A 151 23.29 -26.86 -7.05
N THR A 152 22.46 -27.54 -7.85
CA THR A 152 21.44 -26.87 -8.66
C THR A 152 20.45 -26.10 -7.80
N ARG A 153 20.00 -26.66 -6.67
CA ARG A 153 19.11 -25.95 -5.73
C ARG A 153 19.77 -24.71 -5.13
N LEU A 154 21.03 -24.82 -4.69
CA LEU A 154 21.79 -23.68 -4.15
C LEU A 154 21.99 -22.59 -5.21
N GLN A 155 22.30 -22.96 -6.46
CA GLN A 155 22.42 -22.02 -7.57
C GLN A 155 21.10 -21.31 -7.88
N ASN A 156 19.99 -22.04 -7.88
CA ASN A 156 18.66 -21.46 -8.08
C ASN A 156 18.29 -20.48 -6.96
N ILE A 157 18.56 -20.85 -5.70
CA ILE A 157 18.34 -19.97 -4.54
C ILE A 157 19.20 -18.71 -4.64
N SER A 158 20.48 -18.85 -5.01
CA SER A 158 21.41 -17.73 -5.20
C SER A 158 20.91 -16.77 -6.29
N SER A 159 20.52 -17.30 -7.45
CA SER A 159 19.99 -16.52 -8.56
C SER A 159 18.69 -15.79 -8.17
N TRP A 160 17.77 -16.48 -7.51
CA TRP A 160 16.52 -15.90 -7.02
C TRP A 160 16.76 -14.75 -6.04
N TRP A 161 17.63 -14.95 -5.04
CA TRP A 161 17.99 -13.89 -4.09
C TRP A 161 18.63 -12.69 -4.78
N GLY A 162 19.55 -12.92 -5.71
CA GLY A 162 20.18 -11.85 -6.49
C GLY A 162 19.14 -10.98 -7.20
N GLN A 163 18.14 -11.61 -7.84
CA GLN A 163 17.06 -10.91 -8.51
C GLN A 163 16.17 -10.13 -7.54
N GLU A 164 15.78 -10.72 -6.40
CA GLU A 164 14.94 -10.04 -5.40
C GLU A 164 15.65 -8.84 -4.78
N PHE A 165 16.94 -8.95 -4.46
CA PHE A 165 17.73 -7.82 -3.96
C PHE A 165 17.87 -6.70 -4.98
N GLN A 166 18.07 -7.03 -6.25
CA GLN A 166 18.11 -6.04 -7.33
C GLN A 166 16.76 -5.32 -7.44
N ASN A 167 15.65 -6.07 -7.53
CA ASN A 167 14.30 -5.52 -7.61
C ASN A 167 13.96 -4.61 -6.41
N PHE A 168 14.34 -5.03 -5.21
CA PHE A 168 14.15 -4.25 -3.98
C PHE A 168 14.95 -2.94 -4.01
N SER A 169 16.21 -3.01 -4.43
CA SER A 169 17.10 -1.85 -4.53
C SER A 169 16.60 -0.83 -5.55
N GLU A 170 16.18 -1.29 -6.72
CA GLU A 170 15.60 -0.45 -7.78
C GLU A 170 14.35 0.29 -7.29
N LYS A 171 13.44 -0.40 -6.59
CA LYS A 171 12.23 0.21 -6.00
C LYS A 171 12.56 1.29 -4.96
N ILE A 172 13.58 1.08 -4.12
CA ILE A 172 14.03 2.09 -3.15
C ILE A 172 14.60 3.30 -3.87
N ILE A 173 15.46 3.09 -4.87
CA ILE A 173 16.07 4.16 -5.65
C ILE A 173 15.00 4.97 -6.36
N GLU A 174 14.02 4.32 -7.00
CA GLU A 174 12.92 4.97 -7.69
C GLU A 174 12.09 5.85 -6.75
N LYS A 175 11.68 5.31 -5.59
CA LYS A 175 10.92 6.08 -4.58
C LYS A 175 11.72 7.27 -4.05
N SER A 176 13.02 7.08 -3.83
CA SER A 176 13.92 8.14 -3.36
C SER A 176 14.07 9.25 -4.40
N LYS A 177 14.22 8.88 -5.69
CA LYS A 177 14.24 9.83 -6.81
C LYS A 177 12.94 10.62 -6.90
N LYS A 178 11.77 9.97 -6.74
CA LYS A 178 10.46 10.67 -6.72
C LYS A 178 10.35 11.67 -5.58
N LEU A 179 10.82 11.32 -4.38
CA LEU A 179 10.85 12.24 -3.24
C LEU A 179 11.74 13.47 -3.50
N LEU A 180 12.93 13.27 -4.08
CA LEU A 180 13.84 14.36 -4.43
C LEU A 180 13.28 15.24 -5.55
N HIS A 181 12.69 14.63 -6.59
CA HIS A 181 12.08 15.35 -7.69
C HIS A 181 10.90 16.21 -7.22
N ASN A 182 10.01 15.67 -6.38
CA ASN A 182 8.90 16.43 -5.82
C ASN A 182 9.41 17.65 -5.04
N ASN A 183 10.45 17.50 -4.23
CA ASN A 183 11.05 18.62 -3.50
C ASN A 183 11.66 19.69 -4.43
N TYR A 184 12.27 19.28 -5.55
CA TYR A 184 12.77 20.21 -6.57
C TYR A 184 11.65 20.97 -7.26
N VAL A 185 10.57 20.28 -7.66
CA VAL A 185 9.39 20.89 -8.29
C VAL A 185 8.71 21.87 -7.33
N TYR A 186 8.50 21.50 -6.06
CA TYR A 186 7.89 22.39 -5.07
C TYR A 186 8.73 23.63 -4.76
N ARG A 187 10.06 23.54 -4.81
CA ARG A 187 10.94 24.71 -4.58
C ARG A 187 10.98 25.68 -5.77
N ASN A 188 10.87 25.15 -6.98
CA ASN A 188 11.05 25.93 -8.21
C ASN A 188 9.74 26.33 -8.90
N GLN A 189 8.60 25.82 -8.44
CA GLN A 189 7.30 26.30 -8.92
C GLN A 189 7.00 27.66 -8.27
N PRO A 190 6.82 28.73 -9.05
CA PRO A 190 6.32 29.99 -8.50
C PRO A 190 4.97 29.74 -7.83
N LEU A 191 4.83 30.15 -6.57
CA LEU A 191 3.57 30.08 -5.82
C LEU A 191 2.51 30.87 -6.59
N LYS A 192 1.71 30.17 -7.41
CA LYS A 192 0.59 30.78 -8.13
C LYS A 192 -0.55 31.00 -7.11
N PRO A 193 -0.94 32.26 -6.84
CA PRO A 193 -2.08 32.52 -5.97
C PRO A 193 -3.35 32.15 -6.74
N ASN A 194 -4.01 31.07 -6.31
CA ASN A 194 -5.16 30.39 -6.92
C ASN A 194 -4.77 29.31 -7.95
N GLN A 195 -4.33 28.13 -7.48
CA GLN A 195 -4.29 26.95 -8.32
C GLN A 195 -5.72 26.49 -8.63
N GLN A 196 -6.16 26.71 -9.87
CA GLN A 196 -7.07 25.78 -10.53
C GLN A 196 -6.46 24.38 -10.40
N LEU A 197 -7.27 23.34 -10.15
CA LEU A 197 -6.78 21.96 -10.11
C LEU A 197 -6.13 21.66 -11.46
N ASP A 198 -4.80 21.63 -11.50
CA ASP A 198 -4.06 21.22 -12.68
C ASP A 198 -4.44 19.76 -12.99
N GLU A 199 -4.62 19.47 -14.27
CA GLU A 199 -4.89 18.10 -14.72
C GLU A 199 -3.75 17.19 -14.26
N TYR A 200 -4.08 16.16 -13.50
CA TYR A 200 -3.09 15.23 -12.97
C TYR A 200 -3.43 13.80 -13.37
N THR A 201 -2.40 13.12 -13.87
CA THR A 201 -2.48 11.78 -14.40
C THR A 201 -1.61 10.83 -13.58
N ASN A 202 -2.22 9.72 -13.16
CA ASN A 202 -1.56 8.64 -12.44
C ASN A 202 -1.62 7.34 -13.23
N LYS A 203 -0.55 6.55 -13.16
CA LYS A 203 -0.56 5.15 -13.61
C LYS A 203 -0.84 4.23 -12.42
N PHE A 204 -1.81 3.33 -12.60
CA PHE A 204 -2.23 2.34 -11.63
C PHE A 204 -2.11 0.94 -12.24
N ILE A 205 -1.85 -0.05 -11.39
CA ILE A 205 -2.00 -1.46 -11.77
C ILE A 205 -3.45 -1.84 -11.49
N GLY A 206 -4.20 -2.08 -12.56
CA GLY A 206 -5.55 -2.63 -12.51
C GLY A 206 -5.56 -4.16 -12.56
N ILE A 207 -6.74 -4.72 -12.30
CA ILE A 207 -7.01 -6.16 -12.37
C ILE A 207 -8.06 -6.41 -13.46
N LEU A 208 -7.80 -7.43 -14.29
CA LEU A 208 -8.74 -8.00 -15.26
C LEU A 208 -8.86 -9.50 -15.00
N TRP A 209 -10.07 -10.03 -15.00
CA TRP A 209 -10.32 -11.46 -15.00
C TRP A 209 -10.45 -11.96 -16.43
N ASP A 210 -9.60 -12.91 -16.81
CA ASP A 210 -9.67 -13.60 -18.10
C ASP A 210 -10.40 -14.92 -17.93
N TYR A 211 -11.47 -15.09 -18.70
CA TYR A 211 -12.39 -16.22 -18.65
C TYR A 211 -12.14 -17.26 -19.75
N SER A 212 -11.09 -17.09 -20.56
CA SER A 212 -10.78 -18.00 -21.66
C SER A 212 -10.36 -19.40 -21.19
N TYR A 213 -10.08 -19.56 -19.90
CA TYR A 213 -9.71 -20.82 -19.25
C TYR A 213 -10.78 -21.29 -18.28
N ASN A 214 -10.80 -22.60 -18.01
CA ASN A 214 -11.70 -23.22 -17.01
C ASN A 214 -11.51 -22.64 -15.59
N GLN A 215 -10.34 -22.04 -15.32
CA GLN A 215 -10.04 -21.28 -14.11
C GLN A 215 -9.72 -19.83 -14.50
N PRO A 216 -10.57 -18.85 -14.13
CA PRO A 216 -10.35 -17.46 -14.44
C PRO A 216 -9.00 -16.98 -13.92
N LEU A 217 -8.23 -16.37 -14.82
CA LEU A 217 -6.90 -15.89 -14.54
C LEU A 217 -6.95 -14.42 -14.19
N GLN A 218 -6.31 -14.05 -13.07
CA GLN A 218 -6.14 -12.65 -12.70
C GLN A 218 -4.98 -12.04 -13.48
N LEU A 219 -5.29 -11.18 -14.45
CA LEU A 219 -4.31 -10.42 -15.22
C LEU A 219 -4.08 -9.05 -14.60
N LYS A 220 -2.81 -8.64 -14.51
CA LYS A 220 -2.42 -7.28 -14.15
C LYS A 220 -2.37 -6.43 -15.41
N LEU A 221 -2.98 -5.25 -15.38
CA LEU A 221 -2.97 -4.31 -16.51
C LEU A 221 -2.59 -2.91 -16.07
N ASN A 222 -2.04 -2.13 -16.99
CA ASN A 222 -1.74 -0.72 -16.75
C ASN A 222 -2.98 0.12 -17.02
N LEU A 223 -3.49 0.77 -15.98
CA LEU A 223 -4.54 1.78 -16.08
C LEU A 223 -3.92 3.17 -15.93
N GLN A 224 -4.39 4.11 -16.72
CA GLN A 224 -4.13 5.52 -16.51
C GLN A 224 -5.41 6.16 -15.97
N ILE A 225 -5.30 6.90 -14.87
CA ILE A 225 -6.42 7.62 -14.27
C ILE A 225 -6.07 9.09 -14.23
N THR A 226 -6.91 9.90 -14.86
CA THR A 226 -6.69 11.33 -15.05
C THR A 226 -7.80 12.12 -14.36
N PHE A 227 -7.43 13.07 -13.52
CA PHE A 227 -8.34 14.03 -12.89
C PHE A 227 -8.32 15.32 -13.71
N THR A 228 -9.46 15.68 -14.30
CA THR A 228 -9.53 16.83 -15.20
C THR A 228 -9.97 18.11 -14.50
N GLN A 229 -9.70 19.25 -15.13
CA GLN A 229 -10.18 20.56 -14.70
C GLN A 229 -11.71 20.65 -14.63
N ASN A 230 -12.41 19.83 -15.43
CA ASN A 230 -13.87 19.74 -15.44
C ASN A 230 -14.44 18.92 -14.27
N LYS A 231 -13.61 18.59 -13.27
CA LYS A 231 -13.98 17.72 -12.14
C LYS A 231 -14.44 16.34 -12.62
N GLU A 232 -13.69 15.75 -13.54
CA GLU A 232 -13.95 14.38 -14.02
C GLU A 232 -12.81 13.45 -13.65
N ILE A 233 -13.12 12.16 -13.48
CA ILE A 233 -12.16 11.07 -13.40
C ILE A 233 -12.26 10.31 -14.70
N GLN A 234 -11.19 10.31 -15.48
CA GLN A 234 -11.10 9.57 -16.73
C GLN A 234 -10.27 8.31 -16.49
N TYR A 235 -10.84 7.16 -16.77
CA TYR A 235 -10.16 5.88 -16.75
C TYR A 235 -9.74 5.53 -18.18
N ILE A 236 -8.45 5.34 -18.39
CA ILE A 236 -7.83 5.15 -19.69
C ILE A 236 -7.08 3.81 -19.68
N LYS A 237 -7.32 2.98 -20.70
CA LYS A 237 -6.65 1.70 -20.93
C LYS A 237 -6.14 1.69 -22.37
N ASP A 238 -4.84 1.42 -22.56
CA ASP A 238 -4.20 1.35 -23.87
C ASP A 238 -4.44 2.60 -24.75
N GLY A 239 -4.51 3.78 -24.12
CA GLY A 239 -4.78 5.06 -24.77
C GLY A 239 -6.26 5.39 -24.97
N TYR A 240 -7.18 4.45 -24.72
CA TYR A 240 -8.62 4.64 -24.89
C TYR A 240 -9.31 4.95 -23.57
N LYS A 241 -10.20 5.96 -23.58
CA LYS A 241 -11.06 6.27 -22.43
C LYS A 241 -12.15 5.21 -22.32
N ILE A 242 -12.13 4.45 -21.22
CA ILE A 242 -13.09 3.38 -20.96
C ILE A 242 -14.21 3.79 -19.99
N ARG A 243 -14.00 4.87 -19.22
CA ARG A 243 -15.02 5.46 -18.33
C ARG A 243 -14.69 6.91 -17.98
N ILE A 244 -15.74 7.71 -17.79
CA ILE A 244 -15.65 9.08 -17.27
C ILE A 244 -16.66 9.22 -16.14
N ASP A 245 -16.19 9.53 -14.93
CA ASP A 245 -17.04 9.84 -13.78
C ASP A 245 -16.99 11.33 -13.47
N LYS A 246 -18.15 11.95 -13.23
CA LYS A 246 -18.23 13.34 -12.78
C LYS A 246 -18.11 13.42 -11.25
N ILE A 247 -17.12 14.17 -10.77
CA ILE A 247 -16.91 14.48 -9.35
C ILE A 247 -17.85 15.62 -8.96
N LYS A 248 -19.01 15.27 -8.42
CA LYS A 248 -19.96 16.25 -7.89
C LYS A 248 -19.53 16.76 -6.51
N GLU A 249 -19.04 15.86 -5.65
CA GLU A 249 -18.60 16.19 -4.29
C GLU A 249 -17.11 16.56 -4.27
N THR A 250 -16.79 17.83 -4.02
CA THR A 250 -15.40 18.33 -4.05
C THR A 250 -14.69 18.25 -2.70
N THR A 251 -15.41 18.02 -1.61
CA THR A 251 -14.87 17.96 -0.25
C THR A 251 -14.22 16.62 0.06
N ARG A 252 -14.55 15.57 -0.70
CA ARG A 252 -14.04 14.22 -0.49
C ARG A 252 -13.12 13.79 -1.61
N LYS A 253 -12.14 12.96 -1.25
CA LYS A 253 -11.34 12.25 -2.24
C LYS A 253 -12.26 11.26 -2.97
N PRO A 254 -12.32 11.31 -4.30
CA PRO A 254 -13.14 10.37 -5.04
C PRO A 254 -12.63 8.95 -4.87
N GLU A 255 -13.57 7.99 -4.90
CA GLU A 255 -13.27 6.57 -4.93
C GLU A 255 -12.64 6.20 -6.28
N ILE A 256 -11.59 5.40 -6.24
CA ILE A 256 -10.84 4.98 -7.42
C ILE A 256 -11.02 3.48 -7.62
N LEU A 257 -11.64 3.12 -8.74
CA LEU A 257 -11.83 1.73 -9.13
C LEU A 257 -10.57 1.20 -9.82
N THR A 258 -10.11 0.02 -9.42
CA THR A 258 -8.94 -0.65 -10.01
C THR A 258 -9.27 -1.98 -10.67
N ASN A 259 -10.48 -2.50 -10.50
CA ASN A 259 -10.97 -3.69 -11.20
C ASN A 259 -11.65 -3.25 -12.51
N LEU A 260 -11.23 -3.82 -13.65
CA LEU A 260 -11.70 -3.40 -14.96
C LEU A 260 -13.22 -3.61 -15.15
N GLU A 261 -13.77 -4.71 -14.64
CA GLU A 261 -15.22 -4.96 -14.74
C GLU A 261 -16.01 -3.95 -13.90
N GLN A 262 -15.53 -3.60 -12.70
CA GLN A 262 -16.16 -2.54 -11.93
C GLN A 262 -16.10 -1.21 -12.68
N ILE A 263 -14.95 -0.86 -13.26
CA ILE A 263 -14.83 0.35 -14.08
C ILE A 263 -15.87 0.31 -15.19
N GLN A 264 -16.07 -0.81 -15.88
CA GLN A 264 -17.00 -0.88 -17.02
C GLN A 264 -18.49 -0.96 -16.63
N HIS A 265 -18.81 -1.54 -15.47
CA HIS A 265 -20.19 -1.99 -15.19
C HIS A 265 -20.80 -1.45 -13.92
N PHE A 266 -20.01 -0.93 -12.98
CA PHE A 266 -20.48 -0.54 -11.66
C PHE A 266 -20.79 0.96 -11.55
N TYR A 267 -21.99 1.30 -11.11
CA TYR A 267 -22.38 2.69 -10.83
C TYR A 267 -23.12 2.82 -9.52
N TRP A 268 -22.96 3.99 -8.89
CA TRP A 268 -23.74 4.42 -7.74
C TRP A 268 -24.79 5.45 -8.19
N SER A 269 -26.03 5.29 -7.75
CA SER A 269 -27.12 6.24 -8.00
C SER A 269 -27.77 6.69 -6.68
N GLY A 270 -28.20 7.94 -6.62
CA GLY A 270 -28.78 8.55 -5.43
C GLY A 270 -28.94 10.06 -5.58
N ASN A 271 -29.46 10.69 -4.53
CA ASN A 271 -29.72 12.12 -4.52
C ASN A 271 -28.52 12.92 -4.01
N TYR A 272 -28.41 14.16 -4.49
CA TYR A 272 -27.41 15.13 -4.07
C TYR A 272 -28.09 16.31 -3.37
N GLY A 273 -27.47 16.77 -2.28
CA GLY A 273 -27.90 17.96 -1.55
C GLY A 273 -27.39 19.26 -2.18
N GLN A 274 -27.71 20.39 -1.55
CA GLN A 274 -27.41 21.73 -2.06
C GLN A 274 -25.91 22.02 -2.27
N LYS A 275 -25.00 21.32 -1.58
CA LYS A 275 -23.54 21.45 -1.72
C LYS A 275 -22.94 20.34 -2.58
N ASN A 276 -23.75 19.67 -3.40
CA ASN A 276 -23.37 18.48 -4.18
C ASN A 276 -22.81 17.33 -3.33
N GLN A 277 -23.16 17.27 -2.04
CA GLN A 277 -22.89 16.12 -1.19
C GLN A 277 -23.95 15.04 -1.40
N LYS A 278 -23.56 13.77 -1.27
CA LYS A 278 -24.50 12.65 -1.36
C LYS A 278 -25.49 12.67 -0.20
N ILE A 279 -26.79 12.53 -0.44
CA ILE A 279 -27.80 12.49 0.63
C ILE A 279 -28.79 11.35 0.40
N GLY A 280 -29.45 10.91 1.47
CA GLY A 280 -30.53 9.93 1.39
C GLY A 280 -30.04 8.54 0.97
N ASN A 281 -30.92 7.76 0.37
CA ASN A 281 -30.61 6.39 -0.03
C ASN A 281 -29.81 6.36 -1.33
N TRP A 282 -28.81 5.50 -1.36
CA TRP A 282 -27.93 5.26 -2.49
C TRP A 282 -27.95 3.80 -2.87
N LEU A 283 -28.02 3.53 -4.17
CA LEU A 283 -28.18 2.20 -4.74
C LEU A 283 -27.02 1.90 -5.68
N ALA A 284 -26.58 0.65 -5.69
CA ALA A 284 -25.60 0.15 -6.63
C ALA A 284 -26.28 -0.43 -7.88
N THR A 285 -25.71 -0.16 -9.05
CA THR A 285 -26.06 -0.86 -10.29
C THR A 285 -24.86 -1.59 -10.87
N TRP A 286 -25.11 -2.73 -11.50
CA TRP A 286 -24.13 -3.55 -12.19
C TRP A 286 -24.66 -3.94 -13.57
N LYS A 287 -23.93 -3.61 -14.63
CA LYS A 287 -24.36 -3.84 -16.03
C LYS A 287 -25.74 -3.23 -16.34
N GLY A 288 -26.04 -2.09 -15.72
CA GLY A 288 -27.32 -1.38 -15.87
C GLY A 288 -28.44 -1.85 -14.95
N GLU A 289 -28.28 -2.97 -14.25
CA GLU A 289 -29.30 -3.52 -13.34
C GLU A 289 -29.04 -3.08 -11.90
N THR A 290 -30.10 -2.75 -11.16
CA THR A 290 -29.98 -2.43 -9.72
C THR A 290 -29.70 -3.70 -8.93
N ILE A 291 -28.62 -3.71 -8.15
CA ILE A 291 -28.28 -4.84 -7.28
C ILE A 291 -29.13 -4.75 -6.02
N GLN A 292 -30.07 -5.67 -5.87
CA GLN A 292 -31.03 -5.64 -4.77
C GLN A 292 -30.34 -5.67 -3.40
N GLY A 293 -30.74 -4.75 -2.53
CA GLY A 293 -30.22 -4.63 -1.17
C GLY A 293 -28.79 -4.10 -1.06
N VAL A 294 -28.13 -3.70 -2.16
CA VAL A 294 -26.79 -3.10 -2.13
C VAL A 294 -26.88 -1.59 -2.14
N GLY A 295 -26.27 -0.98 -1.13
CA GLY A 295 -26.32 0.45 -0.87
C GLY A 295 -26.49 0.76 0.60
N GLY A 296 -26.94 1.98 0.86
CA GLY A 296 -27.16 2.47 2.21
C GLY A 296 -27.62 3.92 2.21
N LYS A 297 -27.54 4.57 3.37
CA LYS A 297 -28.02 5.93 3.55
C LYS A 297 -26.89 6.90 3.87
N TYR A 298 -26.89 8.03 3.20
CA TYR A 298 -26.13 9.21 3.57
C TYR A 298 -26.98 10.17 4.41
N SER A 299 -26.37 10.83 5.39
CA SER A 299 -26.93 11.97 6.11
C SER A 299 -26.94 13.24 5.26
N ASP A 300 -27.64 14.27 5.73
CA ASP A 300 -27.79 15.54 5.02
C ASP A 300 -26.47 16.32 4.89
N ASP A 301 -25.50 16.03 5.75
CA ASP A 301 -24.14 16.57 5.69
C ASP A 301 -23.19 15.75 4.79
N GLY A 302 -23.70 14.69 4.15
CA GLY A 302 -22.94 13.91 3.18
C GLY A 302 -22.27 12.66 3.73
N GLN A 303 -22.45 12.30 5.00
CA GLN A 303 -21.75 11.18 5.65
C GLN A 303 -22.52 9.86 5.54
N LYS A 304 -21.81 8.74 5.33
CA LYS A 304 -22.45 7.42 5.42
C LYS A 304 -22.90 7.17 6.87
N GLN A 305 -24.12 6.67 7.01
CA GLN A 305 -24.72 6.35 8.30
C GLN A 305 -25.59 5.09 8.23
N GLY A 306 -25.66 4.37 9.34
CA GLY A 306 -26.51 3.19 9.51
C GLY A 306 -25.99 1.98 8.74
N LYS A 307 -26.91 1.08 8.37
CA LYS A 307 -26.57 -0.16 7.66
C LYS A 307 -26.20 0.09 6.21
N TRP A 308 -25.13 -0.57 5.78
CA TRP A 308 -24.62 -0.53 4.43
C TRP A 308 -24.30 -1.95 3.96
N ARG A 309 -24.65 -2.21 2.71
CA ARG A 309 -24.15 -3.36 1.95
C ARG A 309 -23.40 -2.84 0.72
N GLU A 310 -22.16 -3.25 0.56
CA GLU A 310 -21.24 -2.75 -0.47
C GLU A 310 -20.67 -3.90 -1.28
N ILE A 311 -20.28 -3.66 -2.53
CA ILE A 311 -19.50 -4.65 -3.28
C ILE A 311 -18.06 -4.64 -2.79
N VAL A 312 -17.41 -5.81 -2.72
CA VAL A 312 -15.97 -5.88 -2.39
C VAL A 312 -15.10 -5.22 -3.46
N LYS A 313 -13.88 -4.80 -3.09
CA LYS A 313 -12.92 -4.19 -4.03
C LYS A 313 -12.66 -5.02 -5.30
N ASN A 314 -12.73 -6.35 -5.19
CA ASN A 314 -12.50 -7.27 -6.29
C ASN A 314 -13.78 -7.84 -6.89
N TYR A 315 -14.95 -7.21 -6.68
CA TYR A 315 -16.22 -7.69 -7.22
C TYR A 315 -16.17 -7.81 -8.74
N TRP A 316 -16.69 -8.92 -9.26
CA TRP A 316 -16.69 -9.25 -10.69
C TRP A 316 -17.83 -10.23 -11.00
N SER A 317 -18.03 -10.54 -12.28
CA SER A 317 -19.22 -11.29 -12.72
C SER A 317 -19.39 -12.66 -12.06
N LEU A 318 -18.30 -13.33 -11.68
CA LEU A 318 -18.34 -14.63 -10.98
C LEU A 318 -18.06 -14.54 -9.47
N GLY A 319 -17.42 -13.48 -8.98
CA GLY A 319 -17.18 -13.26 -7.55
C GLY A 319 -18.11 -12.18 -7.00
N LYS A 320 -19.41 -12.51 -6.91
CA LYS A 320 -20.46 -11.61 -6.43
C LYS A 320 -20.49 -11.54 -4.90
N VAL A 321 -19.43 -11.00 -4.31
CA VAL A 321 -19.29 -10.89 -2.86
C VAL A 321 -19.62 -9.48 -2.39
N PHE A 322 -20.36 -9.40 -1.29
CA PHE A 322 -20.69 -8.15 -0.63
C PHE A 322 -20.03 -8.03 0.74
N GLU A 323 -19.80 -6.81 1.19
CA GLU A 323 -19.49 -6.46 2.57
C GLU A 323 -20.72 -5.81 3.20
N GLU A 324 -21.14 -6.28 4.37
CA GLU A 324 -22.29 -5.73 5.10
C GLU A 324 -21.89 -5.32 6.51
N GLY A 325 -22.29 -4.12 6.94
CA GLY A 325 -22.04 -3.63 8.28
C GLY A 325 -22.63 -2.25 8.50
N GLU A 326 -22.14 -1.55 9.53
CA GLU A 326 -22.65 -0.23 9.90
C GLU A 326 -21.59 0.86 9.74
N TYR A 327 -22.07 2.02 9.30
CA TYR A 327 -21.31 3.26 9.25
C TYR A 327 -21.82 4.25 10.30
N VAL A 328 -20.88 4.95 10.94
CA VAL A 328 -21.15 6.17 11.71
C VAL A 328 -20.17 7.22 11.26
N LYS A 329 -20.67 8.31 10.67
CA LYS A 329 -19.86 9.43 10.20
C LYS A 329 -18.74 9.01 9.23
N ASP A 330 -19.09 8.21 8.21
CA ASP A 330 -18.16 7.59 7.25
C ASP A 330 -17.17 6.56 7.82
N GLN A 331 -17.20 6.27 9.12
CA GLN A 331 -16.36 5.24 9.72
C GLN A 331 -17.12 3.92 9.79
N ARG A 332 -16.49 2.84 9.31
CA ARG A 332 -16.97 1.48 9.54
C ARG A 332 -16.84 1.17 11.02
N ILE A 333 -17.92 0.75 11.66
CA ILE A 333 -17.93 0.39 13.08
C ILE A 333 -18.45 -1.03 13.28
N ALA A 334 -18.23 -1.56 14.49
CA ALA A 334 -18.75 -2.86 14.91
C ALA A 334 -18.34 -4.01 13.97
N VAL A 335 -19.23 -4.98 13.77
CA VAL A 335 -18.96 -6.18 12.97
C VAL A 335 -19.34 -5.94 11.51
N TRP A 336 -18.42 -6.30 10.62
CA TRP A 336 -18.61 -6.32 9.17
C TRP A 336 -18.46 -7.74 8.66
N LYS A 337 -19.33 -8.12 7.72
CA LYS A 337 -19.49 -9.49 7.23
C LYS A 337 -19.26 -9.57 5.73
N TYR A 338 -18.63 -10.64 5.27
CA TYR A 338 -18.59 -11.00 3.87
C TYR A 338 -19.80 -11.87 3.54
N ILE A 339 -20.61 -11.45 2.56
CA ILE A 339 -21.81 -12.14 2.12
C ILE A 339 -21.60 -12.67 0.71
N TYR A 340 -21.78 -13.98 0.52
CA TYR A 340 -21.72 -14.66 -0.76
C TYR A 340 -22.87 -15.67 -0.85
N GLU A 341 -23.67 -15.59 -1.92
CA GLU A 341 -24.86 -16.43 -2.10
C GLU A 341 -25.80 -16.42 -0.87
N ASN A 342 -25.98 -15.24 -0.27
CA ASN A 342 -26.75 -14.98 0.97
C ASN A 342 -26.19 -15.64 2.24
N ASN A 343 -25.00 -16.22 2.20
CA ASN A 343 -24.33 -16.80 3.36
C ASN A 343 -23.20 -15.89 3.86
N GLU A 344 -23.03 -15.84 5.18
CA GLU A 344 -21.86 -15.23 5.81
C GLU A 344 -20.65 -16.14 5.63
N ILE A 345 -19.66 -15.68 4.87
CA ILE A 345 -18.44 -16.45 4.54
C ILE A 345 -17.19 -15.91 5.24
N GLY A 346 -17.33 -14.81 5.97
CA GLY A 346 -16.21 -14.19 6.70
C GLY A 346 -16.56 -12.82 7.24
N GLY A 347 -15.54 -12.08 7.65
CA GLY A 347 -15.68 -10.75 8.25
C GLY A 347 -14.88 -10.57 9.53
N GLY A 348 -15.18 -9.50 10.27
CA GLY A 348 -14.58 -9.20 11.56
C GLY A 348 -14.99 -7.84 12.11
N GLY A 349 -14.32 -7.40 13.18
CA GLY A 349 -14.66 -6.16 13.88
C GLY A 349 -13.83 -4.95 13.46
N TYR A 350 -14.43 -3.77 13.51
CA TYR A 350 -13.76 -2.48 13.46
C TYR A 350 -13.85 -1.76 14.81
N ASN A 351 -12.78 -1.03 15.18
CA ASN A 351 -12.79 -0.15 16.35
C ASN A 351 -13.49 1.19 16.02
N THR A 352 -13.55 2.08 17.00
CA THR A 352 -14.15 3.43 16.87
C THR A 352 -13.40 4.37 15.92
N GLU A 353 -12.21 3.99 15.46
CA GLU A 353 -11.42 4.76 14.48
C GLU A 353 -11.59 4.20 13.05
N GLY A 354 -12.41 3.17 12.86
CA GLY A 354 -12.57 2.50 11.57
C GLY A 354 -11.41 1.57 11.20
N LEU A 355 -10.61 1.13 12.18
CA LEU A 355 -9.52 0.18 11.97
C LEU A 355 -9.96 -1.25 12.31
N LYS A 356 -9.60 -2.21 11.45
CA LYS A 356 -9.83 -3.65 11.71
C LYS A 356 -9.16 -4.06 13.04
N ILE A 357 -9.88 -4.81 13.86
CA ILE A 357 -9.42 -5.36 15.14
C ILE A 357 -9.91 -6.79 15.35
N GLY A 358 -9.23 -7.54 16.21
CA GLY A 358 -9.66 -8.87 16.66
C GLY A 358 -9.52 -9.93 15.58
N LYS A 359 -10.32 -11.00 15.67
CA LYS A 359 -10.30 -12.09 14.69
C LYS A 359 -10.98 -11.65 13.39
N TRP A 360 -10.38 -12.04 12.27
CA TRP A 360 -10.90 -11.78 10.93
C TRP A 360 -10.78 -13.01 10.05
N ILE A 361 -11.76 -13.14 9.14
CA ILE A 361 -11.76 -14.06 8.01
C ILE A 361 -11.75 -13.19 6.75
N ASP A 362 -10.57 -13.02 6.14
CA ASP A 362 -10.40 -12.28 4.88
C ASP A 362 -10.58 -13.22 3.69
N LEU A 363 -11.12 -12.69 2.59
CA LEU A 363 -11.20 -13.42 1.32
C LEU A 363 -9.92 -13.25 0.51
N SER A 364 -9.54 -14.28 -0.25
CA SER A 364 -8.49 -14.15 -1.24
C SER A 364 -8.89 -13.18 -2.37
N GLU A 365 -7.91 -12.60 -3.06
CA GLU A 365 -8.20 -11.67 -4.15
C GLU A 365 -9.00 -12.31 -5.29
N GLY A 366 -8.81 -13.61 -5.51
CA GLY A 366 -9.52 -14.42 -6.50
C GLY A 366 -10.60 -15.31 -5.91
N PHE A 367 -11.38 -14.77 -4.98
CA PHE A 367 -12.54 -15.47 -4.43
C PHE A 367 -13.67 -15.55 -5.48
N TRP A 368 -14.15 -16.76 -5.76
CA TRP A 368 -15.33 -17.05 -6.59
C TRP A 368 -15.81 -18.48 -6.37
N GLN A 369 -16.88 -18.89 -7.06
CA GLN A 369 -17.57 -20.16 -6.82
C GLN A 369 -16.65 -21.40 -6.82
N TYR A 370 -15.57 -21.45 -7.62
CA TYR A 370 -14.62 -22.59 -7.65
C TYR A 370 -13.28 -22.33 -6.93
N SER A 371 -13.04 -21.11 -6.41
CA SER A 371 -11.85 -20.79 -5.60
C SER A 371 -12.30 -20.03 -4.36
N GLN A 372 -12.81 -20.78 -3.39
CA GLN A 372 -13.27 -20.25 -2.11
C GLN A 372 -12.13 -20.33 -1.09
N LEU A 373 -11.15 -19.43 -1.24
CA LEU A 373 -9.99 -19.31 -0.36
C LEU A 373 -10.21 -18.19 0.66
N THR A 374 -10.07 -18.50 1.94
CA THR A 374 -10.11 -17.54 3.03
C THR A 374 -8.84 -17.58 3.88
N GLN A 375 -8.55 -16.48 4.55
CA GLN A 375 -7.43 -16.33 5.46
C GLN A 375 -7.95 -15.90 6.83
N ASN A 376 -7.66 -16.70 7.85
CA ASN A 376 -8.15 -16.46 9.21
C ASN A 376 -6.99 -16.04 10.09
N GLY A 377 -7.12 -14.90 10.77
CA GLY A 377 -6.08 -14.42 11.67
C GLY A 377 -6.55 -13.27 12.53
N GLN A 378 -5.60 -12.53 13.09
CA GLN A 378 -5.89 -11.39 13.96
C GLN A 378 -5.44 -10.06 13.35
N TYR A 379 -6.25 -9.04 13.57
CA TYR A 379 -5.91 -7.64 13.31
C TYR A 379 -5.69 -6.89 14.62
N ARG A 380 -4.69 -5.99 14.62
CA ARG A 380 -4.48 -4.97 15.65
C ARG A 380 -4.26 -3.62 14.97
N ASN A 381 -5.17 -2.68 15.20
CA ASN A 381 -5.14 -1.33 14.62
C ASN A 381 -4.95 -1.33 13.10
N GLY A 382 -5.74 -2.15 12.39
CA GLY A 382 -5.72 -2.24 10.93
C GLY A 382 -4.55 -3.05 10.35
N LYS A 383 -3.66 -3.60 11.18
CA LYS A 383 -2.54 -4.45 10.72
C LYS A 383 -2.79 -5.92 11.06
N LYS A 384 -2.49 -6.81 10.11
CA LYS A 384 -2.44 -8.26 10.34
C LYS A 384 -1.33 -8.55 11.35
N VAL A 385 -1.64 -9.31 12.39
CA VAL A 385 -0.70 -9.73 13.45
C VAL A 385 -0.88 -11.23 13.72
N GLY A 386 0.14 -11.88 14.27
CA GLY A 386 0.05 -13.27 14.66
C GLY A 386 0.02 -14.24 13.46
N ARG A 387 -0.41 -15.46 13.77
CA ARG A 387 -0.63 -16.54 12.79
C ARG A 387 -1.84 -16.25 11.90
N TRP A 388 -1.68 -16.56 10.61
CA TRP A 388 -2.74 -16.52 9.61
C TRP A 388 -2.88 -17.89 8.96
N ASP A 389 -4.04 -18.51 9.12
CA ASP A 389 -4.35 -19.83 8.58
C ASP A 389 -5.12 -19.69 7.26
N ILE A 390 -4.73 -20.46 6.25
CA ILE A 390 -5.43 -20.47 4.95
C ILE A 390 -6.39 -21.64 4.91
N PHE A 391 -7.62 -21.35 4.55
CA PHE A 391 -8.70 -22.30 4.38
C PHE A 391 -9.20 -22.30 2.94
N TYR A 392 -9.62 -23.47 2.46
CA TYR A 392 -10.17 -23.67 1.14
C TYR A 392 -11.45 -24.50 1.24
N ARG A 393 -12.45 -24.16 0.43
CA ARG A 393 -13.68 -24.94 0.27
C ARG A 393 -13.76 -25.47 -1.15
N GLU A 394 -13.83 -26.80 -1.26
CA GLU A 394 -14.15 -27.49 -2.52
C GLU A 394 -15.62 -27.20 -2.90
N GLN A 395 -15.91 -27.14 -4.19
CA GLN A 395 -17.24 -26.76 -4.70
C GLN A 395 -18.39 -27.61 -4.14
N SER A 396 -18.15 -28.90 -3.92
CA SER A 396 -19.15 -29.86 -3.40
C SER A 396 -19.17 -29.98 -1.88
N SER A 397 -18.27 -29.29 -1.17
CA SER A 397 -18.13 -29.41 0.29
C SER A 397 -18.83 -28.27 0.99
N ASP A 398 -19.66 -28.60 1.98
CA ASP A 398 -20.25 -27.59 2.86
C ASP A 398 -19.23 -26.96 3.82
N SER A 399 -18.06 -27.58 4.00
CA SER A 399 -17.05 -27.17 4.98
C SER A 399 -15.73 -26.71 4.36
N PHE A 400 -15.08 -25.74 5.02
CA PHE A 400 -13.72 -25.30 4.71
C PHE A 400 -12.69 -26.25 5.31
N LYS A 401 -11.69 -26.65 4.51
CA LYS A 401 -10.53 -27.43 4.91
C LYS A 401 -9.31 -26.51 5.08
N GLN A 402 -8.53 -26.71 6.14
CA GLN A 402 -7.29 -25.97 6.35
C GLN A 402 -6.21 -26.47 5.38
N MET A 403 -5.70 -25.59 4.51
CA MET A 403 -4.65 -25.96 3.54
C MET A 403 -3.25 -25.83 4.13
N GLN A 404 -2.98 -24.72 4.80
CA GLN A 404 -1.62 -24.40 5.24
C GLN A 404 -1.64 -23.53 6.50
N LYS A 405 -0.71 -23.85 7.41
CA LYS A 405 -0.45 -23.08 8.63
C LYS A 405 0.71 -22.14 8.35
N PHE A 406 0.45 -20.87 8.07
CA PHE A 406 1.52 -19.88 7.97
C PHE A 406 1.85 -19.35 9.36
N TYR A 407 3.01 -19.73 9.87
CA TYR A 407 3.66 -18.95 10.92
C TYR A 407 4.22 -17.71 10.26
N ASN A 408 3.73 -16.52 10.64
CA ASN A 408 4.40 -15.29 10.25
C ASN A 408 5.85 -15.39 10.75
N ILE A 409 6.82 -15.37 9.84
CA ILE A 409 8.26 -15.44 10.18
C ILE A 409 8.63 -14.29 11.14
N ILE A 410 7.91 -13.17 11.07
CA ILE A 410 8.03 -12.03 11.99
C ILE A 410 7.69 -12.42 13.44
N ASP A 411 6.72 -13.31 13.68
CA ASP A 411 6.37 -13.74 15.05
C ASP A 411 7.35 -14.78 15.62
N LYS A 412 8.08 -15.53 14.78
CA LYS A 412 9.18 -16.38 15.27
C LYS A 412 10.33 -15.55 15.82
N ILE A 413 10.53 -14.34 15.29
CA ILE A 413 11.50 -13.40 15.83
C ILE A 413 11.03 -12.92 17.20
N ASP A 414 9.75 -12.54 17.37
CA ASP A 414 9.20 -12.05 18.66
C ASP A 414 9.05 -13.12 19.75
N TYR A 415 8.71 -14.38 19.40
CA TYR A 415 8.54 -15.44 20.40
C TYR A 415 9.87 -15.93 21.02
N GLN A 416 11.00 -15.76 20.35
CA GLN A 416 12.31 -16.04 20.95
C GLN A 416 12.78 -14.96 21.94
N TRP A 417 12.15 -13.77 21.97
CA TRP A 417 12.50 -12.71 22.93
C TRP A 417 11.93 -12.92 24.34
N TRP A 418 10.87 -13.72 24.50
CA TRP A 418 10.25 -13.98 25.81
C TRP A 418 10.93 -15.10 26.62
N TRP A 419 11.94 -15.76 26.08
CA TRP A 419 12.77 -16.75 26.81
C TRP A 419 14.16 -16.22 27.17
N ILE A 420 14.48 -14.95 26.83
CA ILE A 420 15.78 -14.32 27.08
C ILE A 420 15.65 -13.04 27.94
N ILE A 421 14.47 -12.75 28.48
CA ILE A 421 14.24 -11.82 29.60
C ILE A 421 13.66 -12.63 30.73
#